data_AF-A0A0F9P283-F1
#
_entry.id   AF-A0A0F9P283-F1
#
_cell.length_a   1.000
_cell.length_b   1.000
_cell.length_c   1.000
_cell.angle_alpha   90.00
_cell.angle_beta   90.00
_cell.angle_gamma   90.00
#
_symmetry.space_group_name_H-M   'P 1'
#
loop_
_entity.id
_entity.type
_entity.pdbx_description
1 polymer ?
#
loop_
_entity_poly.entity_id
_entity_poly.type
_entity_poly.pdbx_seq_one_letter_code
_entity_poly.pdbx_strand_id
1 'polypeptide(L)'
;FAHHIVFNSCGQWMRFRELCLAAQAKRPDLHFGLRINPEHSEGAVPIYDPCAPGSRLGIPLSQLDESVLDGISGLHFHTLCEQKFEPLARTVKAVEKKFGHLLPQMEWVNFGGGHHITADGYNIDGLIELVKDFSHRHQVQVYLEPGEAVAIGTGVLSCEVLDITWNQLNQAIIDTSATCHMPDTLEMPYRPDVMGSDAAGVLPHTYRLGGLTCLAGDVVDDYSFAEPLQIGQRLIFEDMSHYTMVKTSTFNGTHLPALAIWNSETDALNVVKTFGYEDFKNRLS
;
A
#
# COMPACT_ATOMS: atom_id res chain seq x y z
N PHE A 1 -15.72 4.29 12.92
CA PHE A 1 -16.04 5.67 12.51
C PHE A 1 -14.74 6.49 12.52
N ALA A 2 -14.59 7.49 11.64
CA ALA A 2 -13.41 8.35 11.59
C ALA A 2 -13.56 9.59 12.52
N HIS A 3 -12.43 10.05 13.07
CA HIS A 3 -12.31 11.27 13.89
C HIS A 3 -11.65 12.43 13.12
N HIS A 4 -10.86 12.12 12.09
CA HIS A 4 -10.15 13.12 11.30
C HIS A 4 -10.60 13.07 9.84
N ILE A 5 -10.72 14.24 9.21
CA ILE A 5 -10.95 14.36 7.76
C ILE A 5 -9.88 15.30 7.18
N VAL A 6 -9.13 14.81 6.20
CA VAL A 6 -8.07 15.56 5.54
C VAL A 6 -8.52 15.95 4.13
N PHE A 7 -8.45 17.24 3.83
CA PHE A 7 -8.76 17.76 2.50
C PHE A 7 -7.50 17.87 1.64
N ASN A 8 -7.65 17.60 0.34
CA ASN A 8 -6.54 17.63 -0.60
C ASN A 8 -6.27 19.04 -1.15
N SER A 9 -7.20 19.99 -0.96
CA SER A 9 -7.04 21.37 -1.42
C SER A 9 -7.84 22.38 -0.58
N CYS A 10 -7.41 23.65 -0.57
CA CYS A 10 -8.19 24.75 0.01
C CYS A 10 -9.59 24.84 -0.60
N GLY A 11 -9.72 24.58 -1.91
CA GLY A 11 -11.02 24.55 -2.60
C GLY A 11 -11.97 23.48 -2.07
N GLN A 12 -11.47 22.28 -1.76
CA GLN A 12 -12.29 21.26 -1.11
C GLN A 12 -12.72 21.68 0.29
N TRP A 13 -11.78 22.22 1.08
CA TRP A 13 -12.11 22.72 2.42
C TRP A 13 -13.19 23.79 2.37
N MET A 14 -13.00 24.85 1.59
CA MET A 14 -13.99 25.94 1.44
C MET A 14 -15.38 25.43 1.04
N ARG A 15 -15.43 24.46 0.11
CA ARG A 15 -16.70 23.88 -0.36
C ARG A 15 -17.46 23.11 0.73
N PHE A 16 -16.75 22.40 1.60
CA PHE A 16 -17.37 21.52 2.60
C PHE A 16 -17.33 22.08 4.03
N ARG A 17 -16.66 23.22 4.26
CA ARG A 17 -16.42 23.82 5.58
C ARG A 17 -17.69 23.95 6.41
N GLU A 18 -18.75 24.56 5.87
CA GLU A 18 -19.98 24.77 6.63
C GLU A 18 -20.62 23.45 7.10
N LEU A 19 -20.63 22.43 6.22
CA LEU A 19 -21.12 21.09 6.55
C LEU A 19 -20.26 20.43 7.63
N CYS A 20 -18.94 20.56 7.51
CA CYS A 20 -17.97 20.03 8.45
C CYS A 20 -18.11 20.65 9.85
N LEU A 21 -18.20 21.99 9.94
CA LEU A 21 -18.38 22.70 11.20
C LEU A 21 -19.75 22.37 11.84
N ALA A 22 -20.82 22.26 11.04
CA ALA A 22 -22.12 21.83 11.53
C ALA A 22 -22.10 20.38 12.06
N ALA A 23 -21.30 19.50 11.45
CA ALA A 23 -21.09 18.14 11.93
C ALA A 23 -20.24 18.11 13.22
N GLN A 24 -19.18 18.92 13.29
CA GLN A 24 -18.32 19.07 14.47
C GLN A 24 -19.09 19.58 15.68
N ALA A 25 -20.08 20.47 15.48
CA ALA A 25 -20.97 20.91 16.56
C ALA A 25 -21.77 19.75 17.19
N LYS A 26 -22.02 18.67 16.46
CA LYS A 26 -22.67 17.43 16.96
C LYS A 26 -21.67 16.38 17.43
N ARG A 27 -20.44 16.42 16.90
CA ARG A 27 -19.34 15.51 17.20
C ARG A 27 -18.06 16.33 17.45
N PRO A 28 -17.87 16.84 18.69
CA PRO A 28 -16.75 17.70 19.02
C PRO A 28 -15.37 17.06 18.83
N ASP A 29 -15.32 15.72 18.75
CA ASP A 29 -14.18 14.87 18.44
C ASP A 29 -13.80 14.83 16.95
N LEU A 30 -14.51 15.56 16.09
CA LEU A 30 -14.15 15.69 14.68
C LEU A 30 -13.10 16.78 14.47
N HIS A 31 -12.02 16.41 13.80
CA HIS A 31 -10.91 17.30 13.46
C HIS A 31 -10.71 17.36 11.95
N PHE A 32 -10.36 18.54 11.44
CA PHE A 32 -10.14 18.77 10.02
C PHE A 32 -8.69 19.16 9.76
N GLY A 33 -8.15 18.67 8.65
CA GLY A 33 -6.77 18.94 8.26
C GLY A 33 -6.61 19.19 6.76
N LEU A 34 -5.45 19.70 6.38
CA LEU A 34 -5.05 19.84 4.98
C LEU A 34 -3.89 18.92 4.65
N ARG A 35 -3.95 18.26 3.50
CA ARG A 35 -2.78 17.59 2.92
C ARG A 35 -1.88 18.66 2.30
N ILE A 36 -0.65 18.78 2.78
CA ILE A 36 0.38 19.66 2.23
C ILE A 36 1.29 18.87 1.29
N ASN A 37 1.84 19.55 0.30
CA ASN A 37 2.86 19.01 -0.59
C ASN A 37 4.18 19.77 -0.32
N PRO A 38 5.17 19.16 0.35
CA PRO A 38 6.47 19.77 0.57
C PRO A 38 7.32 19.87 -0.69
N GLU A 39 6.86 19.34 -1.83
CA GLU A 39 7.57 19.23 -3.10
C GLU A 39 8.98 18.67 -2.88
N HIS A 40 9.05 17.65 -2.03
CA HIS A 40 10.25 16.93 -1.66
C HIS A 40 10.06 15.48 -2.07
N SER A 41 10.58 15.16 -3.24
CA SER A 41 10.50 13.82 -3.81
C SER A 41 11.57 12.93 -3.18
N GLU A 42 11.14 11.77 -2.70
CA GLU A 42 12.00 10.67 -2.27
C GLU A 42 11.80 9.45 -3.17
N GLY A 43 10.79 9.45 -4.05
CA GLY A 43 10.40 8.30 -4.86
C GLY A 43 11.37 8.03 -6.01
N ALA A 44 11.82 6.78 -6.13
CA ALA A 44 12.63 6.35 -7.26
C ALA A 44 11.81 6.16 -8.55
N VAL A 45 10.52 5.85 -8.40
CA VAL A 45 9.59 5.59 -9.52
C VAL A 45 8.48 6.66 -9.53
N PRO A 46 8.36 7.48 -10.60
CA PRO A 46 7.43 8.62 -10.61
C PRO A 46 5.96 8.30 -10.35
N ILE A 47 5.51 7.09 -10.69
CA ILE A 47 4.10 6.69 -10.58
C ILE A 47 3.63 6.55 -9.12
N TYR A 48 4.55 6.31 -8.16
CA TYR A 48 4.25 6.30 -6.72
C TYR A 48 4.76 7.51 -5.97
N ASP A 49 5.47 8.43 -6.62
CA ASP A 49 5.99 9.62 -5.96
C ASP A 49 4.86 10.65 -5.75
N PRO A 50 4.41 10.88 -4.49
CA PRO A 50 3.34 11.82 -4.22
C PRO A 50 3.76 13.28 -4.43
N CYS A 51 5.07 13.55 -4.52
CA CYS A 51 5.65 14.86 -4.76
C CYS A 51 6.20 15.02 -6.20
N ALA A 52 5.88 14.09 -7.10
CA ALA A 52 6.31 14.18 -8.50
C ALA A 52 5.86 15.52 -9.14
N PRO A 53 6.62 16.06 -10.12
CA PRO A 53 6.20 17.25 -10.86
C PRO A 53 4.78 17.09 -11.44
N GLY A 54 3.90 18.05 -11.15
CA GLY A 54 2.49 17.99 -11.55
C GLY A 54 1.61 17.09 -10.68
N SER A 55 2.10 16.64 -9.52
CA SER A 55 1.31 15.85 -8.57
C SER A 55 0.02 16.57 -8.18
N ARG A 56 -1.07 15.81 -8.19
CA ARG A 56 -2.39 16.25 -7.72
C ARG A 56 -2.57 16.12 -6.21
N LEU A 57 -1.57 15.61 -5.49
CA LEU A 57 -1.68 15.21 -4.09
C LEU A 57 -1.10 16.28 -3.17
N GLY A 58 -1.98 16.84 -2.33
CA GLY A 58 -1.63 17.90 -1.39
C GLY A 58 -1.43 19.28 -2.03
N ILE A 59 -1.34 20.28 -1.15
CA ILE A 59 -1.23 21.70 -1.52
C ILE A 59 0.24 22.12 -1.46
N PRO A 60 0.88 22.47 -2.58
CA PRO A 60 2.20 23.10 -2.53
C PRO A 60 2.08 24.48 -1.89
N LEU A 61 3.13 24.95 -1.23
CA LEU A 61 3.11 26.24 -0.51
C LEU A 61 2.67 27.40 -1.42
N SER A 62 3.07 27.38 -2.69
CA SER A 62 2.71 28.39 -3.69
C SER A 62 1.22 28.47 -4.04
N GLN A 63 0.41 27.49 -3.60
CA GLN A 63 -1.03 27.40 -3.82
C GLN A 63 -1.83 27.38 -2.52
N LEU A 64 -1.17 27.49 -1.36
CA LEU A 64 -1.83 27.51 -0.07
C LEU A 64 -2.43 28.90 0.18
N ASP A 65 -3.77 28.96 0.23
CA ASP A 65 -4.48 30.13 0.73
C ASP A 65 -4.59 30.04 2.25
N GLU A 66 -3.74 30.77 2.96
CA GLU A 66 -3.70 30.78 4.43
C GLU A 66 -4.90 31.51 5.04
N SER A 67 -5.66 32.30 4.27
CA SER A 67 -6.83 33.02 4.79
C SER A 67 -8.02 32.10 5.10
N VAL A 68 -8.00 30.85 4.63
CA VAL A 68 -9.10 29.89 4.77
C VAL A 68 -8.83 28.79 5.80
N LEU A 69 -7.82 28.96 6.67
CA LEU A 69 -7.44 27.96 7.67
C LEU A 69 -8.37 27.88 8.88
N ASP A 70 -9.36 28.77 9.02
CA ASP A 70 -10.29 28.73 10.15
C ASP A 70 -11.09 27.43 10.16
N GLY A 71 -10.94 26.65 11.24
CA GLY A 71 -11.48 25.30 11.42
C GLY A 71 -10.52 24.16 11.03
N ILE A 72 -9.33 24.47 10.50
CA ILE A 72 -8.25 23.50 10.26
C ILE A 72 -7.39 23.39 11.52
N SER A 73 -7.24 22.16 12.00
CA SER A 73 -6.52 21.80 13.23
C SER A 73 -5.26 20.97 12.98
N GLY A 74 -5.00 20.54 11.74
CA GLY A 74 -3.80 19.77 11.46
C GLY A 74 -3.37 19.73 10.01
N LEU A 75 -2.13 19.27 9.85
CA LEU A 75 -1.50 19.10 8.55
C LEU A 75 -1.18 17.62 8.33
N HIS A 76 -1.24 17.20 7.08
CA HIS A 76 -0.87 15.84 6.68
C HIS A 76 0.09 15.90 5.50
N PHE A 77 1.13 15.09 5.52
CA PHE A 77 1.94 14.82 4.34
C PHE A 77 2.18 13.32 4.23
N HIS A 78 2.30 12.85 3.00
CA HIS A 78 2.59 11.47 2.67
C HIS A 78 3.44 11.50 1.41
N THR A 79 4.73 11.19 1.55
CA THR A 79 5.75 11.36 0.50
C THR A 79 6.62 10.12 0.31
N LEU A 80 6.45 9.10 1.15
CA LEU A 80 7.28 7.89 1.15
C LEU A 80 6.52 6.71 0.55
N CYS A 81 7.26 5.74 0.02
CA CYS A 81 6.80 4.42 -0.42
C CYS A 81 7.95 3.43 -0.19
N GLU A 82 7.75 2.38 0.61
CA GLU A 82 8.76 1.34 0.91
C GLU A 82 10.14 1.86 1.36
N GLN A 83 10.15 2.89 2.21
CA GLN A 83 11.38 3.59 2.55
C GLN A 83 11.85 3.34 3.99
N LYS A 84 13.18 3.34 4.14
CA LYS A 84 13.86 3.41 5.45
C LYS A 84 13.62 4.79 6.11
N PHE A 85 14.27 5.02 7.24
CA PHE A 85 14.06 6.21 8.07
C PHE A 85 14.57 7.51 7.44
N GLU A 86 15.72 7.50 6.77
CA GLU A 86 16.41 8.72 6.34
C GLU A 86 15.58 9.62 5.39
N PRO A 87 14.82 9.08 4.42
CA PRO A 87 13.86 9.85 3.63
C PRO A 87 12.82 10.62 4.45
N LEU A 88 12.32 10.04 5.55
CA LEU A 88 11.38 10.71 6.45
C LEU A 88 12.05 11.92 7.11
N ALA A 89 13.27 11.74 7.64
CA ALA A 89 14.01 12.81 8.29
C ALA A 89 14.28 14.00 7.34
N ARG A 90 14.52 13.74 6.05
CA ARG A 90 14.66 14.80 5.03
C ARG A 90 13.32 15.45 4.69
N THR A 91 12.26 14.67 4.56
CA THR A 91 10.90 15.18 4.32
C THR A 91 10.45 16.10 5.45
N VAL A 92 10.64 15.70 6.72
CA VAL A 92 10.29 16.54 7.88
C VAL A 92 11.01 17.88 7.84
N LYS A 93 12.31 17.91 7.50
CA LYS A 93 13.06 19.18 7.32
C LYS A 93 12.47 20.04 6.21
N ALA A 94 12.03 19.43 5.10
CA ALA A 94 11.39 20.16 4.00
C ALA A 94 10.03 20.74 4.42
N VAL A 95 9.24 19.97 5.17
CA VAL A 95 7.96 20.41 5.76
C VAL A 95 8.18 21.58 6.70
N GLU A 96 9.12 21.50 7.64
CA GLU A 96 9.43 22.59 8.58
C GLU A 96 9.91 23.84 7.84
N LYS A 97 10.75 23.67 6.81
CA LYS A 97 11.24 24.81 6.01
C LYS A 97 10.12 25.55 5.27
N LYS A 98 9.12 24.82 4.74
CA LYS A 98 8.06 25.40 3.90
C LYS A 98 6.80 25.79 4.67
N PHE A 99 6.40 24.99 5.65
CA PHE A 99 5.14 25.10 6.36
C PHE A 99 5.32 25.29 7.86
N GLY A 100 6.56 25.42 8.35
CA GLY A 100 6.84 25.55 9.79
C GLY A 100 6.15 26.72 10.47
N HIS A 101 5.86 27.80 9.73
CA HIS A 101 5.11 28.95 10.27
C HIS A 101 3.66 28.64 10.60
N LEU A 102 3.10 27.56 10.06
CA LEU A 102 1.73 27.10 10.34
C LEU A 102 1.66 26.14 11.53
N LEU A 103 2.76 25.47 11.89
CA LEU A 103 2.76 24.45 12.93
C LEU A 103 2.30 24.94 14.31
N PRO A 104 2.61 26.18 14.76
CA PRO A 104 2.16 26.67 16.07
C PRO A 104 0.65 26.81 16.27
N GLN A 105 -0.14 26.83 15.18
CA GLN A 105 -1.60 26.89 15.22
C GLN A 105 -2.27 25.52 14.97
N MET A 106 -1.48 24.46 14.79
CA MET A 106 -1.98 23.10 14.59
C MET A 106 -2.01 22.35 15.93
N GLU A 107 -2.94 21.42 16.06
CA GLU A 107 -3.05 20.48 17.17
C GLU A 107 -2.35 19.15 16.84
N TRP A 108 -2.29 18.79 15.55
CA TRP A 108 -1.72 17.54 15.11
C TRP A 108 -1.06 17.63 13.73
N VAL A 109 -0.09 16.74 13.51
CA VAL A 109 0.54 16.55 12.20
C VAL A 109 0.64 15.06 11.91
N ASN A 110 0.29 14.67 10.69
CA ASN A 110 0.33 13.29 10.25
C ASN A 110 1.40 13.12 9.17
N PHE A 111 2.36 12.23 9.43
CA PHE A 111 3.49 11.98 8.53
C PHE A 111 3.20 10.91 7.48
N GLY A 112 1.93 10.48 7.37
CA GLY A 112 1.48 9.52 6.40
C GLY A 112 2.08 8.13 6.61
N GLY A 113 2.22 7.40 5.51
CA GLY A 113 2.72 6.02 5.44
C GLY A 113 3.99 5.91 4.60
N GLY A 114 4.27 4.71 4.09
CA GLY A 114 5.48 4.41 3.32
C GLY A 114 6.74 4.21 4.17
N HIS A 115 6.59 4.26 5.50
CA HIS A 115 7.64 3.93 6.46
C HIS A 115 7.76 2.41 6.55
N HIS A 116 8.87 1.85 6.12
CA HIS A 116 9.12 0.41 6.15
C HIS A 116 9.62 -0.05 7.54
N ILE A 117 8.85 0.30 8.59
CA ILE A 117 9.24 0.25 10.02
C ILE A 117 9.68 -1.14 10.47
N THR A 118 9.05 -2.18 9.93
CA THR A 118 9.27 -3.59 10.29
C THR A 118 10.38 -4.26 9.48
N ALA A 119 11.03 -3.54 8.56
CA ALA A 119 12.12 -4.06 7.76
C ALA A 119 13.42 -4.24 8.56
N ASP A 120 14.24 -5.19 8.14
CA ASP A 120 15.56 -5.38 8.71
C ASP A 120 16.44 -4.14 8.55
N GLY A 121 17.00 -3.71 9.68
CA GLY A 121 17.86 -2.53 9.76
C GLY A 121 17.14 -1.20 9.58
N TYR A 122 15.81 -1.14 9.75
CA TYR A 122 15.11 0.14 9.90
C TYR A 122 15.55 0.85 11.19
N ASN A 123 15.83 2.15 11.12
CA ASN A 123 16.25 2.93 12.29
C ASN A 123 15.04 3.34 13.17
N ILE A 124 14.57 2.40 13.99
CA ILE A 124 13.43 2.59 14.89
C ILE A 124 13.71 3.67 15.94
N ASP A 125 14.91 3.70 16.52
CA ASP A 125 15.29 4.70 17.53
C ASP A 125 15.26 6.11 16.95
N GLY A 126 15.77 6.28 15.73
CA GLY A 126 15.71 7.54 14.99
C GLY A 126 14.27 7.99 14.70
N LEU A 127 13.38 7.06 14.33
CA LEU A 127 11.96 7.37 14.15
C LEU A 127 11.32 7.86 15.45
N ILE A 128 11.57 7.16 16.57
CA ILE A 128 11.04 7.54 17.89
C ILE A 128 11.55 8.91 18.30
N GLU A 129 12.86 9.16 18.15
CA GLU A 129 13.48 10.45 18.47
C GLU A 129 12.87 11.57 17.63
N LEU A 130 12.79 11.39 16.30
CA LEU A 130 12.23 12.38 15.38
C LEU A 130 10.77 12.73 15.73
N VAL A 131 9.94 11.72 16.01
CA VAL A 131 8.53 11.90 16.37
C VAL A 131 8.39 12.66 17.68
N LYS A 132 9.17 12.28 18.71
CA LYS A 132 9.14 12.94 20.02
C LYS A 132 9.65 14.38 19.95
N ASP A 133 10.77 14.61 19.27
CA ASP A 133 11.34 15.93 19.08
C ASP A 133 10.37 16.84 18.32
N PHE A 134 9.81 16.39 17.19
CA PHE A 134 8.85 17.18 16.41
C PHE A 134 7.59 17.50 17.22
N SER A 135 7.02 16.50 17.91
CA SER A 135 5.86 16.68 18.78
C SER A 135 6.14 17.71 19.89
N HIS A 136 7.30 17.62 20.55
CA HIS A 136 7.67 18.55 21.62
C HIS A 136 8.00 19.96 21.11
N ARG A 137 8.73 20.10 20.00
CA ARG A 137 9.12 21.42 19.47
C ARG A 137 7.92 22.21 18.96
N HIS A 138 6.96 21.54 18.33
CA HIS A 138 5.78 22.19 17.74
C HIS A 138 4.52 22.10 18.58
N GLN A 139 4.55 21.35 19.69
CA GLN A 139 3.41 21.11 20.58
C GLN A 139 2.20 20.49 19.86
N VAL A 140 2.48 19.51 18.99
CA VAL A 140 1.47 18.80 18.18
C VAL A 140 1.45 17.31 18.48
N GLN A 141 0.29 16.66 18.35
CA GLN A 141 0.20 15.21 18.27
C GLN A 141 0.70 14.73 16.90
N VAL A 142 1.68 13.83 16.89
CA VAL A 142 2.17 13.21 15.65
C VAL A 142 1.42 11.91 15.37
N TYR A 143 0.98 11.72 14.13
CA TYR A 143 0.40 10.47 13.65
C TYR A 143 1.28 9.85 12.55
N LEU A 144 1.37 8.51 12.56
CA LEU A 144 1.91 7.69 11.47
C LEU A 144 0.79 6.78 10.97
N GLU A 145 0.77 6.51 9.68
CA GLU A 145 -0.25 5.67 9.02
C GLU A 145 0.40 4.51 8.26
N PRO A 146 1.11 3.58 8.94
CA PRO A 146 1.69 2.43 8.28
C PRO A 146 0.58 1.53 7.70
N GLY A 147 0.64 1.27 6.40
CA GLY A 147 -0.17 0.27 5.72
C GLY A 147 0.60 -1.03 5.58
N GLU A 148 1.50 -1.07 4.60
CA GLU A 148 2.40 -2.20 4.34
C GLU A 148 3.15 -2.69 5.58
N ALA A 149 3.78 -1.80 6.36
CA ALA A 149 4.56 -2.21 7.53
C ALA A 149 3.75 -2.98 8.59
N VAL A 150 2.41 -2.92 8.57
CA VAL A 150 1.54 -3.72 9.43
C VAL A 150 1.41 -5.17 8.94
N ALA A 151 1.50 -5.38 7.62
CA ALA A 151 1.13 -6.64 6.97
C ALA A 151 2.23 -7.29 6.11
N ILE A 152 3.39 -6.63 5.94
CA ILE A 152 4.53 -7.17 5.20
C ILE A 152 5.07 -8.43 5.88
N GLY A 153 5.29 -9.48 5.08
CA GLY A 153 5.76 -10.79 5.51
C GLY A 153 4.73 -11.59 6.31
N THR A 154 3.47 -11.14 6.41
CA THR A 154 2.48 -11.77 7.32
C THR A 154 1.60 -12.85 6.70
N GLY A 155 1.62 -13.01 5.37
CA GLY A 155 0.81 -14.04 4.74
C GLY A 155 1.13 -14.27 3.27
N VAL A 156 0.53 -15.34 2.75
CA VAL A 156 0.90 -15.95 1.47
C VAL A 156 -0.32 -16.14 0.58
N LEU A 157 -0.10 -16.27 -0.72
CA LEU A 157 -1.10 -16.73 -1.68
C LEU A 157 -0.73 -18.15 -2.12
N SER A 158 -1.57 -19.12 -1.76
CA SER A 158 -1.42 -20.51 -2.20
C SER A 158 -2.21 -20.75 -3.48
N CYS A 159 -1.58 -21.37 -4.47
CA CYS A 159 -2.19 -21.80 -5.71
C CYS A 159 -1.76 -23.23 -6.06
N GLU A 160 -2.39 -23.82 -7.06
CA GLU A 160 -2.11 -25.14 -7.62
C GLU A 160 -1.67 -25.01 -9.08
N VAL A 161 -0.73 -25.86 -9.51
CA VAL A 161 -0.37 -26.02 -10.92
C VAL A 161 -1.47 -26.81 -11.63
N LEU A 162 -2.15 -26.18 -12.58
CA LEU A 162 -3.25 -26.76 -13.36
C LEU A 162 -2.76 -27.53 -14.59
N ASP A 163 -1.76 -27.00 -15.28
CA ASP A 163 -1.23 -27.61 -16.50
C ASP A 163 0.24 -27.24 -16.70
N ILE A 164 0.97 -28.09 -17.41
CA ILE A 164 2.37 -27.86 -17.78
C ILE A 164 2.51 -28.08 -19.28
N THR A 165 2.93 -27.03 -19.98
CA THR A 165 3.07 -27.06 -21.44
C THR A 165 4.45 -26.55 -21.86
N TRP A 166 4.75 -26.65 -23.15
CA TRP A 166 5.99 -26.16 -23.71
C TRP A 166 5.73 -25.24 -24.90
N ASN A 167 6.35 -24.06 -24.88
CA ASN A 167 6.45 -23.17 -26.03
C ASN A 167 7.73 -22.33 -25.90
N GLN A 168 8.81 -22.78 -26.54
CA GLN A 168 10.18 -22.24 -26.43
C GLN A 168 10.82 -22.36 -25.03
N LEU A 169 10.02 -22.31 -23.96
CA LEU A 169 10.35 -22.65 -22.58
C LEU A 169 9.19 -23.43 -21.93
N ASN A 170 9.45 -24.05 -20.78
CA ASN A 170 8.38 -24.69 -20.01
C ASN A 170 7.43 -23.63 -19.44
N GLN A 171 6.15 -23.92 -19.48
CA GLN A 171 5.07 -23.09 -18.96
C GLN A 171 4.35 -23.88 -17.87
N ALA A 172 4.00 -23.24 -16.76
CA ALA A 172 3.09 -23.79 -15.78
C ALA A 172 1.90 -22.84 -15.64
N ILE A 173 0.70 -23.35 -15.92
CA ILE A 173 -0.56 -22.62 -15.71
C ILE A 173 -0.99 -22.86 -14.26
N ILE A 174 -1.29 -21.80 -13.53
CA ILE A 174 -1.67 -21.87 -12.11
C ILE A 174 -3.11 -21.42 -11.89
N ASP A 175 -3.76 -21.92 -10.84
CA ASP A 175 -5.16 -21.59 -10.47
C ASP A 175 -5.31 -20.21 -9.80
N THR A 176 -4.38 -19.29 -10.08
CA THR A 176 -4.44 -17.88 -9.71
C THR A 176 -4.12 -16.99 -10.92
N SER A 177 -4.13 -15.66 -10.74
CA SER A 177 -3.91 -14.70 -11.82
C SER A 177 -3.13 -13.50 -11.31
N ALA A 178 -2.10 -13.09 -12.05
CA ALA A 178 -1.37 -11.85 -11.80
C ALA A 178 -2.34 -10.66 -11.86
N THR A 179 -3.14 -10.62 -12.92
CA THR A 179 -4.12 -9.54 -13.14
C THR A 179 -5.19 -9.46 -12.05
N CYS A 180 -5.71 -10.61 -11.62
CA CYS A 180 -6.86 -10.63 -10.71
C CYS A 180 -6.48 -10.60 -9.24
N HIS A 181 -5.36 -11.23 -8.86
CA HIS A 181 -5.08 -11.56 -7.46
C HIS A 181 -3.80 -10.91 -6.91
N MET A 182 -2.89 -10.50 -7.78
CA MET A 182 -1.65 -9.79 -7.42
C MET A 182 -1.34 -8.68 -8.44
N PRO A 183 -2.28 -7.75 -8.70
CA PRO A 183 -2.19 -6.80 -9.82
C PRO A 183 -0.93 -5.92 -9.80
N ASP A 184 -0.38 -5.67 -8.61
CA ASP A 184 0.84 -4.86 -8.44
C ASP A 184 2.05 -5.50 -9.12
N THR A 185 2.10 -6.84 -9.29
CA THR A 185 3.17 -7.50 -10.06
C THR A 185 3.16 -7.09 -11.53
N LEU A 186 2.05 -6.54 -12.03
CA LEU A 186 1.91 -6.03 -13.39
C LEU A 186 1.93 -4.50 -13.45
N GLU A 187 1.21 -3.83 -12.54
CA GLU A 187 1.14 -2.37 -12.49
C GLU A 187 2.51 -1.76 -12.13
N MET A 188 3.30 -2.51 -11.35
CA MET A 188 4.62 -2.15 -10.84
C MET A 188 5.52 -3.35 -10.95
N PRO A 189 6.02 -3.64 -12.16
CA PRO A 189 6.62 -4.93 -12.46
C PRO A 189 7.64 -5.37 -11.41
N TYR A 190 7.25 -6.36 -10.61
CA TYR A 190 8.09 -7.02 -9.63
C TYR A 190 7.80 -8.51 -9.68
N ARG A 191 8.84 -9.31 -9.40
CA ARG A 191 8.76 -10.75 -9.30
C ARG A 191 8.47 -11.12 -7.85
N PRO A 192 7.27 -11.59 -7.49
CA PRO A 192 7.02 -12.04 -6.14
C PRO A 192 7.86 -13.29 -5.83
N ASP A 193 8.24 -13.48 -4.57
CA ASP A 193 8.96 -14.68 -4.19
C ASP A 193 8.00 -15.88 -4.12
N VAL A 194 8.47 -17.03 -4.60
CA VAL A 194 7.75 -18.31 -4.53
C VAL A 194 8.59 -19.26 -3.70
N MET A 195 7.99 -19.81 -2.65
CA MET A 195 8.67 -20.72 -1.73
C MET A 195 9.27 -21.92 -2.47
N GLY A 196 10.56 -22.16 -2.24
CA GLY A 196 11.29 -23.28 -2.89
C GLY A 196 11.64 -23.06 -4.36
N SER A 197 11.51 -21.82 -4.86
CA SER A 197 11.95 -21.41 -6.19
C SER A 197 13.16 -20.47 -6.12
N ASP A 198 13.73 -20.17 -7.27
CA ASP A 198 14.73 -19.12 -7.47
C ASP A 198 14.47 -18.39 -8.80
N ALA A 199 15.26 -17.38 -9.14
CA ALA A 199 15.23 -16.72 -10.43
C ALA A 199 15.46 -17.72 -11.58
N ALA A 200 14.93 -17.42 -12.76
CA ALA A 200 15.10 -18.24 -13.95
C ALA A 200 16.58 -18.62 -14.19
N GLY A 201 16.83 -19.91 -14.46
CA GLY A 201 18.15 -20.45 -14.74
C GLY A 201 19.09 -20.68 -13.53
N VAL A 202 18.68 -20.33 -12.31
CA VAL A 202 19.49 -20.61 -11.10
C VAL A 202 19.39 -22.07 -10.67
N LEU A 203 18.18 -22.63 -10.64
CA LEU A 203 17.90 -24.05 -10.40
C LEU A 203 17.65 -24.80 -11.73
N PRO A 204 17.76 -26.16 -11.74
CA PRO A 204 17.77 -26.93 -12.99
C PRO A 204 16.50 -26.85 -13.85
N HIS A 205 15.35 -26.54 -13.26
CA HIS A 205 14.06 -26.59 -13.96
C HIS A 205 13.39 -25.21 -14.02
N THR A 206 13.54 -24.50 -15.13
CA THR A 206 12.92 -23.19 -15.35
C THR A 206 11.51 -23.32 -15.95
N TYR A 207 10.56 -22.56 -15.41
CA TYR A 207 9.17 -22.44 -15.87
C TYR A 207 8.74 -20.98 -15.88
N ARG A 208 7.95 -20.59 -16.88
CA ARG A 208 7.10 -19.40 -16.81
C ARG A 208 5.83 -19.72 -16.06
N LEU A 209 5.53 -18.96 -15.01
CA LEU A 209 4.26 -19.08 -14.29
C LEU A 209 3.22 -18.16 -14.92
N GLY A 210 2.22 -18.75 -15.58
CA GLY A 210 1.12 -18.05 -16.23
C GLY A 210 -0.19 -18.22 -15.46
N GLY A 211 -0.95 -17.15 -15.31
CA GLY A 211 -2.26 -17.18 -14.68
C GLY A 211 -3.33 -17.84 -15.55
N LEU A 212 -4.48 -18.15 -14.95
CA LEU A 212 -5.57 -18.85 -15.64
C LEU A 212 -6.45 -17.97 -16.54
N THR A 213 -6.21 -16.66 -16.63
CA THR A 213 -7.05 -15.80 -17.46
C THR A 213 -6.69 -15.92 -18.95
N CYS A 214 -7.58 -15.43 -19.81
CA CYS A 214 -7.34 -15.38 -21.25
C CYS A 214 -6.39 -14.24 -21.69
N LEU A 215 -5.93 -13.40 -20.76
CA LEU A 215 -5.09 -12.25 -21.08
C LEU A 215 -3.67 -12.72 -21.39
N ALA A 216 -3.14 -12.34 -22.55
CA ALA A 216 -1.78 -12.71 -22.96
C ALA A 216 -0.69 -12.20 -21.98
N GLY A 217 -0.97 -11.12 -21.25
CA GLY A 217 -0.10 -10.56 -20.23
C GLY A 217 -0.33 -11.10 -18.82
N ASP A 218 -1.18 -12.12 -18.62
CA ASP A 218 -1.37 -12.76 -17.31
C ASP A 218 -0.22 -13.72 -17.03
N VAL A 219 0.98 -13.16 -16.95
CA VAL A 219 2.23 -13.84 -16.65
C VAL A 219 2.72 -13.26 -15.34
N VAL A 220 3.02 -14.12 -14.36
CA VAL A 220 3.62 -13.67 -13.10
C VAL A 220 5.08 -13.35 -13.33
N ASP A 221 5.90 -14.35 -13.66
CA ASP A 221 7.30 -14.22 -14.09
C ASP A 221 7.87 -15.61 -14.49
N ASP A 222 9.17 -15.66 -14.79
CA ASP A 222 9.97 -16.86 -14.99
C ASP A 222 10.71 -17.25 -13.68
N TYR A 223 10.54 -18.50 -13.26
CA TYR A 223 11.09 -19.06 -12.01
C TYR A 223 11.86 -20.34 -12.32
N SER A 224 12.80 -20.71 -11.45
CA SER A 224 13.44 -22.02 -11.50
C SER A 224 13.20 -22.82 -10.21
N PHE A 225 13.18 -24.15 -10.34
CA PHE A 225 12.92 -25.10 -9.26
C PHE A 225 13.96 -26.23 -9.24
N ALA A 226 14.18 -26.81 -8.06
CA ALA A 226 15.13 -27.90 -7.86
C ALA A 226 14.69 -29.21 -8.53
N GLU A 227 13.39 -29.46 -8.56
CA GLU A 227 12.74 -30.62 -9.20
C GLU A 227 11.71 -30.14 -10.23
N PRO A 228 11.35 -30.94 -11.25
CA PRO A 228 10.30 -30.60 -12.19
C PRO A 228 8.96 -30.37 -11.49
N LEU A 229 8.23 -29.32 -11.89
CA LEU A 229 6.86 -29.08 -11.41
C LEU A 229 5.92 -30.22 -11.81
N GLN A 230 4.91 -30.46 -10.99
CA GLN A 230 3.86 -31.46 -11.24
C GLN A 230 2.48 -30.80 -11.26
N ILE A 231 1.58 -31.29 -12.12
CA ILE A 231 0.16 -30.92 -12.07
C ILE A 231 -0.40 -31.34 -10.70
N GLY A 232 -1.15 -30.45 -10.05
CA GLY A 232 -1.64 -30.62 -8.68
C GLY A 232 -0.67 -30.15 -7.59
N GLN A 233 0.57 -29.76 -7.95
CA GLN A 233 1.53 -29.24 -6.99
C GLN A 233 1.09 -27.86 -6.49
N ARG A 234 1.18 -27.66 -5.18
CA ARG A 234 0.94 -26.35 -4.56
C ARG A 234 2.17 -25.46 -4.69
N LEU A 235 1.95 -24.23 -5.12
CA LEU A 235 2.93 -23.15 -5.08
C LEU A 235 2.47 -22.10 -4.08
N ILE A 236 3.42 -21.51 -3.36
CA ILE A 236 3.17 -20.53 -2.30
C ILE A 236 3.90 -19.25 -2.68
N PHE A 237 3.14 -18.23 -3.06
CA PHE A 237 3.65 -16.88 -3.24
C PHE A 237 3.76 -16.19 -1.88
N GLU A 238 4.94 -15.69 -1.56
CA GLU A 238 5.25 -15.02 -0.31
C GLU A 238 4.80 -13.54 -0.34
N ASP A 239 4.62 -12.97 0.84
CA ASP A 239 4.29 -11.55 1.06
C ASP A 239 3.04 -11.03 0.30
N MET A 240 1.97 -11.83 0.28
CA MET A 240 0.75 -11.54 -0.48
C MET A 240 -0.40 -11.00 0.39
N SER A 241 -0.10 -10.35 1.52
CA SER A 241 -1.12 -9.85 2.45
C SER A 241 -1.43 -8.36 2.31
N HIS A 242 -0.45 -7.56 1.88
CA HIS A 242 -0.61 -6.12 1.67
C HIS A 242 -0.75 -5.81 0.17
N TYR A 243 -1.53 -4.77 -0.14
CA TYR A 243 -1.86 -4.33 -1.51
C TYR A 243 -2.37 -5.39 -2.51
N THR A 244 -2.73 -6.59 -2.06
CA THR A 244 -3.34 -7.66 -2.87
C THR A 244 -4.86 -7.70 -2.70
N MET A 245 -5.35 -8.20 -1.56
CA MET A 245 -6.77 -8.44 -1.27
C MET A 245 -7.65 -7.22 -1.55
N VAL A 246 -7.15 -6.01 -1.24
CA VAL A 246 -7.84 -4.73 -1.42
C VAL A 246 -7.95 -4.28 -2.88
N LYS A 247 -7.22 -4.93 -3.81
CA LYS A 247 -7.21 -4.67 -5.26
C LYS A 247 -7.68 -5.87 -6.09
N THR A 248 -8.10 -6.96 -5.44
CA THR A 248 -8.53 -8.16 -6.17
C THR A 248 -9.75 -7.90 -7.06
N SER A 249 -9.84 -8.65 -8.16
CA SER A 249 -10.96 -8.54 -9.08
C SER A 249 -11.44 -9.91 -9.55
N THR A 250 -12.69 -9.96 -10.02
CA THR A 250 -13.28 -11.15 -10.65
C THR A 250 -13.22 -11.03 -12.18
N PHE A 251 -12.15 -10.42 -12.72
CA PHE A 251 -11.98 -10.29 -14.16
C PHE A 251 -11.96 -11.68 -14.81
N ASN A 252 -12.55 -11.78 -16.02
CA ASN A 252 -12.74 -13.04 -16.73
C ASN A 252 -13.57 -14.11 -15.97
N GLY A 253 -14.33 -13.71 -14.94
CA GLY A 253 -15.05 -14.65 -14.07
C GLY A 253 -14.12 -15.48 -13.18
N THR A 254 -12.86 -15.06 -13.04
CA THR A 254 -11.86 -15.75 -12.21
C THR A 254 -12.33 -15.84 -10.77
N HIS A 255 -12.21 -17.03 -10.20
CA HIS A 255 -12.60 -17.31 -8.82
C HIS A 255 -11.62 -16.63 -7.86
N LEU A 256 -12.15 -15.90 -6.87
CA LEU A 256 -11.32 -15.22 -5.89
C LEU A 256 -10.75 -16.22 -4.88
N PRO A 257 -9.47 -16.07 -4.47
CA PRO A 257 -8.87 -16.87 -3.40
C PRO A 257 -9.67 -16.73 -2.11
N ALA A 258 -9.84 -17.84 -1.37
CA ALA A 258 -10.42 -17.79 -0.05
C ALA A 258 -9.52 -17.00 0.92
N LEU A 259 -10.11 -16.29 1.86
CA LEU A 259 -9.40 -15.60 2.93
C LEU A 259 -9.37 -16.49 4.16
N ALA A 260 -8.19 -16.81 4.66
CA ALA A 260 -8.00 -17.63 5.85
C ALA A 260 -6.98 -16.99 6.79
N ILE A 261 -7.15 -17.25 8.08
CA ILE A 261 -6.20 -16.89 9.14
C ILE A 261 -5.62 -18.19 9.68
N TRP A 262 -4.29 -18.27 9.68
CA TRP A 262 -3.56 -19.37 10.31
C TRP A 262 -2.92 -18.89 11.61
N ASN A 263 -3.08 -19.67 12.67
CA ASN A 263 -2.43 -19.42 13.95
C ASN A 263 -1.19 -20.32 14.06
N SER A 264 -0.01 -19.72 14.04
CA SER A 264 1.27 -20.44 14.07
C SER A 264 1.59 -21.13 15.41
N GLU A 265 0.92 -20.77 16.50
CA GLU A 265 1.13 -21.39 17.81
C GLU A 265 0.31 -22.68 17.99
N THR A 266 -0.87 -22.74 17.38
CA THR A 266 -1.86 -23.81 17.55
C THR A 266 -2.08 -24.65 16.30
N ASP A 267 -1.53 -24.21 15.17
CA ASP A 267 -1.76 -24.75 13.83
C ASP A 267 -3.23 -24.67 13.36
N ALA A 268 -4.06 -23.86 14.04
CA ALA A 268 -5.45 -23.69 13.68
C ALA A 268 -5.59 -22.83 12.41
N LEU A 269 -6.27 -23.37 11.40
CA LEU A 269 -6.65 -22.65 10.19
C LEU A 269 -8.14 -22.30 10.24
N ASN A 270 -8.45 -21.00 10.19
CA ASN A 270 -9.81 -20.51 10.14
C ASN A 270 -10.09 -19.81 8.80
N VAL A 271 -10.99 -20.37 7.99
CA VAL A 271 -11.44 -19.73 6.76
C VAL A 271 -12.42 -18.62 7.11
N VAL A 272 -12.01 -17.38 6.89
CA VAL A 272 -12.79 -16.17 7.18
C VAL A 272 -13.82 -15.92 6.09
N LYS A 273 -13.43 -16.13 4.83
CA LYS A 273 -14.31 -15.86 3.68
C LYS A 273 -14.00 -16.78 2.52
N THR A 274 -15.03 -17.40 1.98
CA THR A 274 -15.01 -18.06 0.68
C THR A 274 -15.87 -17.26 -0.29
N PHE A 275 -15.43 -17.16 -1.53
CA PHE A 275 -16.18 -16.48 -2.58
C PHE A 275 -16.89 -17.51 -3.46
N GLY A 276 -18.03 -17.14 -4.03
CA GLY A 276 -18.80 -17.97 -4.95
C GLY A 276 -19.24 -17.19 -6.19
N TYR A 277 -20.06 -17.84 -7.01
CA TYR A 277 -20.61 -17.25 -8.23
C TYR A 277 -21.34 -15.91 -7.98
N GLU A 278 -22.06 -15.80 -6.85
CA GLU A 278 -22.81 -14.59 -6.50
C GLU A 278 -21.88 -13.39 -6.23
N ASP A 279 -20.65 -13.61 -5.74
CA ASP A 279 -19.67 -12.51 -5.57
C ASP A 279 -19.23 -11.93 -6.92
N PHE A 280 -19.17 -12.74 -7.98
CA PHE A 280 -18.93 -12.27 -9.34
C PHE A 280 -20.17 -11.57 -9.91
N LYS A 281 -21.32 -12.25 -9.87
CA LYS A 281 -22.55 -11.78 -10.51
C LYS A 281 -23.04 -10.45 -9.94
N ASN A 282 -23.06 -10.29 -8.62
CA ASN A 282 -23.59 -9.09 -7.96
C ASN A 282 -22.71 -7.84 -8.15
N ARG A 283 -21.49 -7.97 -8.71
CA ARG A 283 -20.72 -6.79 -9.17
C ARG A 283 -21.14 -6.28 -10.54
N LEU A 284 -21.88 -7.08 -11.31
CA LEU A 284 -22.25 -6.76 -12.69
C LEU A 284 -23.67 -6.20 -12.82
N SER A 285 -24.61 -6.59 -11.95
CA SER A 285 -25.98 -6.05 -11.90
C SER A 285 -26.77 -6.56 -10.70
#